data_AF-A0A507F1A0-F1
#
_entry.id   AF-A0A507F1A0-F1
#
_cell.length_a   1.000
_cell.length_b   1.000
_cell.length_c   1.000
_cell.angle_alpha   90.00
_cell.angle_beta   90.00
_cell.angle_gamma   90.00
#
_symmetry.space_group_name_H-M   'P 1'
#
loop_
_entity.id
_entity.type
_entity.pdbx_description
1 polymer ?
#
loop_
_entity_poly.entity_id
_entity_poly.type
_entity_poly.pdbx_seq_one_letter_code
_entity_poly.pdbx_strand_id
1 'polypeptide(L)'
;MTTRLLPPLPKVDAREGFPRNVTTVPVPLHPCERAHGSERPRITPVMLVPAQDFHKAKSLSLTTQSDAEILLSKLKEEKQELHEQSLQRVKSWTNTILGQRVKRLAFQAEKDRLAEADRLRIDDEWGVLQAKERKDRVERARLMQYKGTPMMRQLNEKLNMSNVLHERELQIEHKKNLDALLKSHEYDETEALKRDRAALLKEMVKEELDHRNRKRTACEQRDQAKAKFTGLLLEREAEKDFQNAVIQKVAQEAQEEKTRLDALRKSQRKAMIDGLKKNIQDKKCAQDEIQALDDDLDYVNDQHYQMQSSIAANKTLFKLGKRGQHDQVFDKVAAINAQLNKAKEDKMADLYHKLEVAHDGVEERREAEELRKKNERVQEINDYRRLLFQSKELDGVQLKIEGMKDRKQSEQDKLDFEQSIRQDQMKRSLKLRNLQKDHLAQMRETNERKIKRDAEVRSLEIAMNQAVAYPMNSLVHNYVPQTQQHKQMLDDNERFEKFAHEAVEEFQKAGKNVKPIIRGVLRKSQPFPISPYHQGLNVKTYERLGFTCRYIPTQSVLMNPWDRATKANRVVDQRQH
;
A
#
# COMPACT_ATOMS: atom_id res chain seq x y z
N MET A 1 -38.07 -35.01 -59.42
CA MET A 1 -38.41 -36.43 -59.64
C MET A 1 -37.14 -37.12 -60.13
N THR A 2 -36.38 -37.68 -59.21
CA THR A 2 -35.09 -38.33 -59.48
C THR A 2 -35.17 -39.73 -58.90
N THR A 3 -35.23 -40.70 -59.80
CA THR A 3 -35.37 -42.14 -59.56
C THR A 3 -34.13 -42.66 -58.81
N ARG A 4 -34.28 -42.95 -57.51
CA ARG A 4 -33.27 -43.69 -56.74
C ARG A 4 -33.43 -45.18 -57.00
N LEU A 5 -32.52 -45.74 -57.80
CA LEU A 5 -32.33 -47.18 -57.91
C LEU A 5 -31.63 -47.70 -56.65
N LEU A 6 -32.23 -48.70 -56.00
CA LEU A 6 -31.63 -49.45 -54.89
C LEU A 6 -30.43 -50.27 -55.38
N PRO A 7 -29.31 -50.32 -54.64
CA PRO A 7 -28.20 -51.19 -54.98
C PRO A 7 -28.51 -52.67 -54.67
N PRO A 8 -27.94 -53.61 -55.44
CA PRO A 8 -28.17 -55.05 -55.24
C PRO A 8 -27.45 -55.55 -53.98
N LEU A 9 -28.04 -56.56 -53.33
CA LEU A 9 -27.50 -57.23 -52.15
C LEU A 9 -26.12 -57.87 -52.46
N PRO A 10 -25.14 -57.77 -51.55
CA PRO A 10 -23.84 -58.39 -51.73
C PRO A 10 -23.94 -59.91 -51.60
N LYS A 11 -23.28 -60.62 -52.53
CA LYS A 11 -23.03 -62.06 -52.44
C LYS A 11 -22.03 -62.31 -51.32
N VAL A 12 -22.39 -63.16 -50.37
CA VAL A 12 -21.53 -63.58 -49.26
C VAL A 12 -20.60 -64.67 -49.79
N ASP A 13 -19.32 -64.34 -49.98
CA ASP A 13 -18.28 -65.34 -50.21
C ASP A 13 -18.00 -66.07 -48.90
N ALA A 14 -18.33 -67.37 -48.88
CA ALA A 14 -18.04 -68.26 -47.77
C ALA A 14 -16.57 -68.71 -47.86
N ARG A 15 -15.64 -67.92 -47.30
CA ARG A 15 -14.30 -68.36 -46.93
C ARG A 15 -13.70 -67.35 -45.96
N GLU A 16 -13.75 -67.67 -44.67
CA GLU A 16 -12.68 -67.40 -43.70
C GLU A 16 -13.01 -68.08 -42.37
N GLY A 17 -12.00 -68.71 -41.78
CA GLY A 17 -12.13 -69.64 -40.67
C GLY A 17 -12.50 -68.96 -39.35
N PHE A 18 -13.48 -69.53 -38.66
CA PHE A 18 -13.76 -69.21 -37.26
C PHE A 18 -12.65 -69.77 -36.35
N PRO A 19 -12.05 -68.97 -35.46
CA PRO A 19 -11.23 -69.49 -34.37
C PRO A 19 -12.13 -70.18 -33.34
N ARG A 20 -11.86 -71.48 -33.11
CA ARG A 20 -12.36 -72.24 -31.97
C ARG A 20 -11.80 -71.61 -30.69
N ASN A 21 -12.66 -71.27 -29.73
CA ASN A 21 -12.39 -71.31 -28.29
C ASN A 21 -13.61 -70.81 -27.51
N VAL A 22 -14.56 -71.71 -27.19
CA VAL A 22 -15.40 -71.58 -25.99
C VAL A 22 -15.67 -72.98 -25.43
N THR A 23 -14.99 -73.27 -24.34
CA THR A 23 -15.18 -74.45 -23.47
C THR A 23 -16.59 -74.41 -22.89
N THR A 24 -17.46 -75.33 -23.29
CA THR A 24 -18.76 -75.56 -22.64
C THR A 24 -18.80 -76.96 -22.05
N VAL A 25 -19.09 -77.02 -20.75
CA VAL A 25 -19.21 -78.23 -19.93
C VAL A 25 -20.53 -78.95 -20.29
N PRO A 26 -20.55 -80.28 -20.48
CA PRO A 26 -21.80 -80.99 -20.78
C PRO A 26 -22.61 -81.24 -19.49
N VAL A 27 -23.88 -80.84 -19.53
CA VAL A 27 -24.91 -81.21 -18.54
C VAL A 27 -25.44 -82.61 -18.90
N PRO A 28 -25.45 -83.59 -17.98
CA PRO A 28 -25.99 -84.92 -18.26
C PRO A 28 -27.52 -84.92 -18.27
N LEU A 29 -28.11 -85.40 -19.36
CA LEU A 29 -29.53 -85.73 -19.47
C LEU A 29 -29.72 -87.15 -18.93
N HIS A 30 -30.43 -87.29 -17.81
CA HIS A 30 -31.01 -88.56 -17.38
C HIS A 30 -32.30 -88.84 -18.19
N PRO A 31 -32.44 -89.99 -18.86
CA PRO A 31 -33.73 -90.45 -19.35
C PRO A 31 -34.48 -91.17 -18.23
N CYS A 32 -35.62 -90.61 -17.83
CA CYS A 32 -36.64 -91.30 -17.04
C CYS A 32 -37.44 -92.22 -17.99
N GLU A 33 -37.14 -93.52 -17.97
CA GLU A 33 -38.00 -94.53 -18.59
C GLU A 33 -39.24 -94.74 -17.71
N ARG A 34 -40.42 -94.35 -18.22
CA ARG A 34 -41.70 -94.82 -17.69
C ARG A 34 -42.12 -96.08 -18.43
N ALA A 35 -42.16 -97.17 -17.66
CA ALA A 35 -42.78 -98.42 -18.01
C ALA A 35 -44.31 -98.28 -18.13
N HIS A 36 -44.82 -98.49 -19.33
CA HIS A 36 -46.13 -99.09 -19.58
C HIS A 36 -45.81 -100.26 -20.53
N GLY A 37 -46.03 -101.50 -20.14
CA GLY A 37 -47.33 -102.05 -19.80
C GLY A 37 -47.56 -103.17 -20.80
N SER A 38 -47.18 -104.36 -20.37
CA SER A 38 -47.19 -105.61 -21.12
C SER A 38 -48.59 -106.08 -21.47
N GLU A 39 -48.92 -106.11 -22.75
CA GLU A 39 -49.89 -107.06 -23.30
C GLU A 39 -49.26 -107.70 -24.52
N ARG A 40 -48.71 -108.91 -24.33
CA ARG A 40 -48.31 -109.79 -25.43
C ARG A 40 -49.58 -110.49 -25.91
N PRO A 41 -50.10 -110.22 -27.12
CA PRO A 41 -51.15 -111.06 -27.68
C PRO A 41 -50.56 -112.44 -27.97
N ARG A 42 -51.19 -113.45 -27.39
CA ARG A 42 -50.95 -114.88 -27.67
C ARG A 42 -51.10 -115.09 -29.18
N ILE A 43 -50.02 -115.49 -29.84
CA ILE A 43 -50.08 -115.91 -31.24
C ILE A 43 -50.84 -117.24 -31.25
N THR A 44 -52.13 -117.19 -31.57
CA THR A 44 -52.85 -118.33 -32.12
C THR A 44 -52.18 -118.71 -33.46
N PRO A 45 -52.03 -119.99 -33.81
CA PRO A 45 -51.42 -120.37 -35.08
C PRO A 45 -52.26 -119.78 -36.22
N VAL A 46 -51.75 -118.73 -36.86
CA VAL A 46 -52.34 -118.17 -38.08
C VAL A 46 -52.10 -119.21 -39.16
N MET A 47 -53.18 -119.93 -39.51
CA MET A 47 -53.24 -120.70 -40.73
C MET A 47 -52.87 -119.76 -41.88
N LEU A 48 -51.82 -120.09 -42.63
CA LEU A 48 -51.41 -119.31 -43.80
C LEU A 48 -52.58 -119.26 -44.80
N VAL A 49 -53.29 -118.13 -44.80
CA VAL A 49 -54.20 -117.77 -45.88
C VAL A 49 -53.34 -117.45 -47.10
N PRO A 50 -53.52 -118.13 -48.25
CA PRO A 50 -52.80 -117.83 -49.47
C PRO A 50 -52.97 -116.36 -49.85
N ALA A 51 -51.89 -115.70 -50.28
CA ALA A 51 -51.86 -114.25 -50.53
C ALA A 51 -52.96 -113.72 -51.47
N GLN A 52 -53.56 -114.60 -52.29
CA GLN A 52 -54.65 -114.24 -53.20
C GLN A 52 -55.92 -113.76 -52.49
N ASP A 53 -56.26 -114.30 -51.31
CA ASP A 53 -57.53 -113.95 -50.64
C ASP A 53 -57.47 -112.60 -49.92
N PHE A 54 -56.30 -112.19 -49.41
CA PHE A 54 -56.10 -110.88 -48.76
C PHE A 54 -56.30 -109.71 -49.72
N HIS A 55 -55.82 -109.86 -50.96
CA HIS A 55 -55.97 -108.82 -51.99
C HIS A 55 -57.43 -108.57 -52.36
N LYS A 56 -58.29 -109.59 -52.27
CA LYS A 56 -59.74 -109.49 -52.57
C LYS A 56 -60.52 -108.75 -51.49
N ALA A 57 -60.16 -108.92 -50.22
CA ALA A 57 -60.83 -108.22 -49.12
C ALA A 57 -60.52 -106.70 -49.12
N LYS A 58 -59.28 -106.32 -49.44
CA LYS A 58 -58.86 -104.91 -49.46
C LYS A 58 -59.62 -104.08 -50.50
N SER A 59 -59.91 -104.65 -51.69
CA SER A 59 -60.59 -103.93 -52.76
C SER A 59 -62.05 -103.58 -52.44
N LEU A 60 -62.75 -104.40 -51.63
CA LEU A 60 -64.15 -104.12 -51.26
C LEU A 60 -64.30 -102.92 -50.30
N SER A 61 -63.35 -102.73 -49.36
CA SER A 61 -63.43 -101.64 -48.36
C SER A 61 -63.34 -100.22 -48.93
N LEU A 62 -62.77 -100.07 -50.12
CA LEU A 62 -62.58 -98.76 -50.77
C LEU A 62 -63.85 -98.23 -51.44
N THR A 63 -64.91 -99.03 -51.54
CA THR A 63 -66.07 -98.71 -52.40
C THR A 63 -67.30 -98.15 -51.68
N THR A 64 -67.28 -98.03 -50.34
CA THR A 64 -68.43 -97.52 -49.57
C THR A 64 -67.99 -96.58 -48.44
N GLN A 65 -67.71 -95.32 -48.74
CA GLN A 65 -67.62 -94.24 -47.74
C GLN A 65 -68.94 -93.46 -47.71
N SER A 66 -69.52 -93.23 -46.52
CA SER A 66 -70.86 -92.64 -46.34
C SER A 66 -70.83 -91.12 -46.11
N ASP A 67 -71.94 -90.44 -46.43
CA ASP A 67 -72.12 -88.97 -46.41
C ASP A 67 -71.67 -88.25 -45.12
N ALA A 68 -71.62 -88.93 -43.97
CA ALA A 68 -71.14 -88.37 -42.70
C ALA A 68 -69.64 -87.98 -42.74
N GLU A 69 -68.83 -88.69 -43.53
CA GLU A 69 -67.39 -88.42 -43.66
C GLU A 69 -67.13 -87.12 -44.46
N ILE A 70 -68.03 -86.77 -45.38
CA ILE A 70 -67.95 -85.56 -46.22
C ILE A 70 -68.22 -84.28 -45.41
N LEU A 71 -69.13 -84.31 -44.44
CA LEU A 71 -69.40 -83.14 -43.59
C LEU A 71 -68.22 -82.87 -42.65
N LEU A 72 -67.63 -83.94 -42.10
CA LEU A 72 -66.46 -83.88 -41.24
C LEU A 72 -65.21 -83.39 -41.98
N SER A 73 -65.07 -83.68 -43.28
CA SER A 73 -63.98 -83.14 -44.08
C SER A 73 -64.13 -81.62 -44.29
N LYS A 74 -65.33 -81.13 -44.62
CA LYS A 74 -65.60 -79.69 -44.79
C LYS A 74 -65.34 -78.85 -43.54
N LEU A 75 -65.78 -79.33 -42.37
CA LEU A 75 -65.50 -78.64 -41.10
C LEU A 75 -64.01 -78.64 -40.74
N LYS A 76 -63.26 -79.68 -41.14
CA LYS A 76 -61.80 -79.72 -40.98
C LYS A 76 -61.12 -78.71 -41.91
N GLU A 77 -61.59 -78.58 -43.15
CA GLU A 77 -61.10 -77.60 -44.13
C GLU A 77 -61.34 -76.17 -43.64
N GLU A 78 -62.55 -75.81 -43.23
CA GLU A 78 -62.86 -74.47 -42.72
C GLU A 78 -62.05 -74.11 -41.46
N LYS A 79 -61.86 -75.08 -40.56
CA LYS A 79 -61.00 -74.90 -39.37
C LYS A 79 -59.53 -74.70 -39.76
N GLN A 80 -59.04 -75.39 -40.78
CA GLN A 80 -57.69 -75.20 -41.31
C GLN A 80 -57.54 -73.81 -41.94
N GLU A 81 -58.51 -73.37 -42.76
CA GLU A 81 -58.50 -72.04 -43.37
C GLU A 81 -58.50 -70.92 -42.31
N LEU A 82 -59.37 -71.00 -41.30
CA LEU A 82 -59.39 -70.03 -40.21
C LEU A 82 -58.10 -70.05 -39.39
N HIS A 83 -57.50 -71.22 -39.20
CA HIS A 83 -56.20 -71.36 -38.54
C HIS A 83 -55.09 -70.68 -39.34
N GLU A 84 -55.04 -70.86 -40.66
CA GLU A 84 -54.09 -70.21 -41.55
C GLU A 84 -54.25 -68.69 -41.56
N GLN A 85 -55.48 -68.19 -41.65
CA GLN A 85 -55.77 -66.76 -41.54
C GLN A 85 -55.35 -66.19 -40.18
N SER A 86 -55.51 -66.95 -39.10
CA SER A 86 -55.02 -66.57 -37.77
C SER A 86 -53.49 -66.52 -37.74
N LEU A 87 -52.79 -67.51 -38.30
CA LEU A 87 -51.33 -67.53 -38.37
C LEU A 87 -50.77 -66.37 -39.20
N GLN A 88 -51.43 -66.00 -40.31
CA GLN A 88 -51.04 -64.84 -41.11
C GLN A 88 -51.20 -63.52 -40.34
N ARG A 89 -52.29 -63.36 -39.57
CA ARG A 89 -52.47 -62.19 -38.69
C ARG A 89 -51.42 -62.13 -37.58
N VAL A 90 -51.08 -63.27 -36.98
CA VAL A 90 -50.05 -63.32 -35.91
C VAL A 90 -48.65 -62.93 -36.44
N LYS A 91 -48.34 -63.19 -37.71
CA LYS A 91 -47.06 -62.77 -38.32
C LYS A 91 -46.86 -61.25 -38.35
N SER A 92 -47.93 -60.45 -38.48
CA SER A 92 -47.84 -58.99 -38.45
C SER A 92 -47.81 -58.41 -37.03
N TRP A 93 -48.07 -59.24 -36.02
CA TRP A 93 -48.06 -58.81 -34.63
C TRP A 93 -46.63 -58.70 -34.09
N THR A 94 -46.17 -57.46 -34.01
CA THR A 94 -44.80 -57.17 -33.58
C THR A 94 -44.53 -57.39 -32.08
N ASN A 95 -45.59 -57.58 -31.29
CA ASN A 95 -45.51 -57.82 -29.84
C ASN A 95 -45.45 -59.32 -29.47
N THR A 96 -45.45 -60.23 -30.45
CA THR A 96 -45.19 -61.65 -30.21
C THR A 96 -43.71 -61.89 -29.88
N ILE A 97 -43.39 -63.00 -29.22
CA ILE A 97 -42.00 -63.38 -28.89
C ILE A 97 -41.13 -63.43 -30.15
N LEU A 98 -41.67 -63.96 -31.26
CA LEU A 98 -40.99 -63.99 -32.55
C LEU A 98 -40.80 -62.59 -33.14
N GLY A 99 -41.83 -61.74 -33.09
CA GLY A 99 -41.73 -60.34 -33.53
C GLY A 99 -40.69 -59.53 -32.74
N GLN A 100 -40.65 -59.70 -31.42
CA GLN A 100 -39.64 -59.09 -30.55
C GLN A 100 -38.23 -59.59 -30.86
N ARG A 101 -38.07 -60.89 -31.13
CA ARG A 101 -36.78 -61.48 -31.53
C ARG A 101 -36.29 -60.91 -32.86
N VAL A 102 -37.18 -60.80 -33.87
CA VAL A 102 -36.84 -60.21 -35.17
C VAL A 102 -36.44 -58.75 -35.02
N LYS A 103 -37.18 -57.96 -34.24
CA LYS A 103 -36.80 -56.56 -33.93
C LYS A 103 -35.44 -56.46 -33.24
N ARG A 104 -35.16 -57.33 -32.27
CA ARG A 104 -33.86 -57.35 -31.57
C ARG A 104 -32.71 -57.70 -32.53
N LEU A 105 -32.90 -58.67 -33.41
CA LEU A 105 -31.90 -59.04 -34.42
C LEU A 105 -31.69 -57.93 -35.46
N ALA A 106 -32.76 -57.29 -35.91
CA ALA A 106 -32.66 -56.15 -36.83
C ALA A 106 -31.94 -54.96 -36.19
N PHE A 107 -32.26 -54.64 -34.94
CA PHE A 107 -31.58 -53.58 -34.19
C PHE A 107 -30.10 -53.91 -33.96
N GLN A 108 -29.78 -55.17 -33.63
CA GLN A 108 -28.38 -55.61 -33.49
C GLN A 108 -27.63 -55.51 -34.81
N ALA A 109 -28.22 -55.95 -35.93
CA ALA A 109 -27.62 -55.84 -37.25
C ALA A 109 -27.40 -54.37 -37.68
N GLU A 110 -28.35 -53.48 -37.36
CA GLU A 110 -28.20 -52.05 -37.62
C GLU A 110 -27.09 -51.43 -36.76
N LYS A 111 -27.01 -51.80 -35.48
CA LYS A 111 -25.96 -51.37 -34.57
C LYS A 111 -24.58 -51.84 -35.05
N ASP A 112 -24.45 -53.09 -35.46
CA ASP A 112 -23.20 -53.66 -35.96
C ASP A 112 -22.79 -52.98 -37.27
N ARG A 113 -23.74 -52.70 -38.18
CA ARG A 113 -23.48 -51.94 -39.41
C ARG A 113 -22.97 -50.53 -39.13
N LEU A 114 -23.57 -49.83 -38.18
CA LEU A 114 -23.14 -48.48 -37.78
C LEU A 114 -21.75 -48.52 -37.13
N ALA A 115 -21.49 -49.51 -36.27
CA ALA A 115 -20.18 -49.68 -35.63
C ALA A 115 -19.06 -49.95 -36.64
N GLU A 116 -19.31 -50.77 -37.68
CA GLU A 116 -18.33 -51.00 -38.74
C GLU A 116 -18.14 -49.77 -39.64
N ALA A 117 -19.21 -49.03 -39.95
CA ALA A 117 -19.08 -47.77 -40.69
C ALA A 117 -18.26 -46.72 -39.92
N ASP A 118 -18.44 -46.63 -38.61
CA ASP A 118 -17.65 -45.74 -37.75
C ASP A 118 -16.18 -46.18 -37.67
N ARG A 119 -15.90 -47.49 -37.61
CA ARG A 119 -14.52 -48.01 -37.66
C ARG A 119 -13.81 -47.63 -38.96
N LEU A 120 -14.46 -47.86 -40.10
CA LEU A 120 -13.91 -47.49 -41.40
C LEU A 120 -13.64 -45.99 -41.51
N ARG A 121 -14.54 -45.15 -40.98
CA ARG A 121 -14.34 -43.70 -40.94
C ARG A 121 -13.11 -43.29 -40.12
N ILE A 122 -12.92 -43.93 -38.96
CA ILE A 122 -11.76 -43.69 -38.10
C ILE A 122 -10.47 -44.11 -38.80
N ASP A 123 -10.46 -45.25 -39.49
CA ASP A 123 -9.31 -45.74 -40.24
C ASP A 123 -8.94 -44.80 -41.40
N ASP A 124 -9.94 -44.28 -42.12
CA ASP A 124 -9.75 -43.29 -43.17
C ASP A 124 -9.16 -41.97 -42.63
N GLU A 125 -9.73 -41.44 -41.53
CA GLU A 125 -9.24 -40.22 -40.86
C GLU A 125 -7.80 -40.40 -40.38
N TRP A 126 -7.49 -41.55 -39.78
CA TRP A 126 -6.14 -41.90 -39.33
C TRP A 126 -5.16 -42.03 -40.50
N GLY A 127 -5.59 -42.63 -41.61
CA GLY A 127 -4.83 -42.71 -42.85
C GLY A 127 -4.44 -41.34 -43.41
N VAL A 128 -5.38 -40.39 -43.42
CA VAL A 128 -5.13 -38.99 -43.84
C VAL A 128 -4.12 -38.31 -42.91
N LEU A 129 -4.27 -38.47 -41.59
CA LEU A 129 -3.34 -37.89 -40.62
C LEU A 129 -1.93 -38.46 -40.76
N GLN A 130 -1.78 -39.78 -40.89
CA GLN A 130 -0.47 -40.40 -41.10
C GLN A 130 0.17 -39.98 -42.42
N ALA A 131 -0.61 -39.88 -43.51
CA ALA A 131 -0.11 -39.40 -44.78
C ALA A 131 0.39 -37.95 -44.69
N LYS A 132 -0.35 -37.10 -43.97
CA LYS A 132 0.05 -35.72 -43.70
C LYS A 132 1.32 -35.66 -42.85
N GLU A 133 1.40 -36.39 -41.75
CA GLU A 133 2.61 -36.43 -40.92
C GLU A 133 3.82 -36.92 -41.70
N ARG A 134 3.66 -37.96 -42.52
CA ARG A 134 4.72 -38.45 -43.40
C ARG A 134 5.16 -37.37 -44.37
N LYS A 135 4.22 -36.66 -45.00
CA LYS A 135 4.51 -35.54 -45.89
C LYS A 135 5.29 -34.44 -45.16
N ASP A 136 4.83 -34.01 -43.99
CA ASP A 136 5.49 -32.97 -43.18
C ASP A 136 6.90 -33.39 -42.74
N ARG A 137 7.10 -34.66 -42.36
CA ARG A 137 8.43 -35.20 -42.03
C ARG A 137 9.35 -35.21 -43.24
N VAL A 138 8.85 -35.61 -44.41
CA VAL A 138 9.62 -35.58 -45.67
C VAL A 138 9.97 -34.15 -46.07
N GLU A 139 9.03 -33.22 -45.97
CA GLU A 139 9.26 -31.80 -46.26
C GLU A 139 10.28 -31.19 -45.30
N ARG A 140 10.19 -31.50 -44.00
CA ARG A 140 11.18 -31.07 -43.00
C ARG A 140 12.56 -31.64 -43.30
N ALA A 141 12.65 -32.92 -43.67
CA ALA A 141 13.92 -33.55 -44.06
C ALA A 141 14.52 -32.89 -45.30
N ARG A 142 13.70 -32.61 -46.33
CA ARG A 142 14.12 -31.87 -47.54
C ARG A 142 14.60 -30.47 -47.19
N LEU A 143 13.91 -29.75 -46.31
CA LEU A 143 14.32 -28.43 -45.85
C LEU A 143 15.65 -28.47 -45.10
N MET A 144 15.87 -29.48 -44.26
CA MET A 144 17.15 -29.67 -43.55
C MET A 144 18.29 -29.96 -44.52
N GLN A 145 18.08 -30.81 -45.52
CA GLN A 145 19.05 -31.08 -46.58
C GLN A 145 19.38 -29.80 -47.37
N TYR A 146 18.35 -29.04 -47.78
CA TYR A 146 18.52 -27.77 -48.47
C TYR A 146 19.31 -26.74 -47.64
N LYS A 147 18.99 -26.61 -46.35
CA LYS A 147 19.75 -25.77 -45.40
C LYS A 147 21.18 -26.24 -45.19
N GLY A 148 21.43 -27.55 -45.33
CA GLY A 148 22.76 -28.16 -45.24
C GLY A 148 23.65 -27.89 -46.44
N THR A 149 23.09 -27.45 -47.58
CA THR A 149 23.86 -27.16 -48.80
C THR A 149 24.93 -26.09 -48.55
N PRO A 150 26.11 -26.19 -49.18
CA PRO A 150 27.20 -25.23 -48.97
C PRO A 150 26.82 -23.78 -49.25
N MET A 151 26.03 -23.53 -50.31
CA MET A 151 25.57 -22.20 -50.68
C MET A 151 24.63 -21.59 -49.62
N MET A 152 23.67 -22.37 -49.12
CA MET A 152 22.78 -21.93 -48.04
C MET A 152 23.52 -21.70 -46.73
N ARG A 153 24.54 -22.50 -46.44
CA ARG A 153 25.43 -22.29 -45.29
C ARG A 153 26.19 -20.97 -45.39
N GLN A 154 26.75 -20.66 -46.56
CA GLN A 154 27.43 -19.38 -46.81
C GLN A 154 26.45 -18.21 -46.68
N LEU A 155 25.25 -18.32 -47.23
CA LEU A 155 24.20 -17.31 -47.08
C LEU A 155 23.85 -17.09 -45.59
N ASN A 156 23.61 -18.16 -44.84
CA ASN A 156 23.33 -18.10 -43.40
C ASN A 156 24.48 -17.48 -42.59
N GLU A 157 25.74 -17.78 -42.94
CA GLU A 157 26.91 -17.15 -42.34
C GLU A 157 26.92 -15.63 -42.58
N LYS A 158 26.60 -15.18 -43.80
CA LYS A 158 26.54 -13.75 -44.12
C LYS A 158 25.34 -13.05 -43.50
N LEU A 159 24.19 -13.71 -43.40
CA LEU A 159 23.02 -13.21 -42.66
C LEU A 159 23.34 -13.04 -41.18
N ASN A 160 24.02 -14.04 -40.57
CA ASN A 160 24.46 -13.96 -39.19
C ASN A 160 25.47 -12.82 -38.97
N MET A 161 26.44 -12.65 -39.89
CA MET A 161 27.38 -11.52 -39.85
C MET A 161 26.64 -10.17 -39.93
N SER A 162 25.62 -10.05 -40.78
CA SER A 162 24.79 -8.84 -40.88
C SER A 162 24.08 -8.52 -39.55
N ASN A 163 23.52 -9.53 -38.88
CA ASN A 163 22.92 -9.37 -37.55
C ASN A 163 23.94 -8.91 -36.51
N VAL A 164 25.12 -9.53 -36.46
CA VAL A 164 26.19 -9.14 -35.52
C VAL A 164 26.64 -7.69 -35.74
N LEU A 165 26.76 -7.25 -37.00
CA LEU A 165 27.11 -5.85 -37.31
C LEU A 165 26.02 -4.88 -36.84
N HIS A 166 24.76 -5.21 -37.05
CA HIS A 166 23.64 -4.40 -36.59
C HIS A 166 23.56 -4.33 -35.06
N GLU A 167 23.70 -5.48 -34.37
CA GLU A 167 23.76 -5.52 -32.90
C GLU A 167 24.93 -4.69 -32.36
N ARG A 168 26.08 -4.70 -33.06
CA ARG A 168 27.24 -3.89 -32.68
C ARG A 168 26.96 -2.39 -32.82
N GLU A 169 26.26 -1.97 -33.87
CA GLU A 169 25.83 -0.58 -34.04
C GLU A 169 24.90 -0.15 -32.89
N LEU A 170 23.92 -0.98 -32.54
CA LEU A 170 23.04 -0.75 -31.39
C LEU A 170 23.79 -0.66 -30.06
N GLN A 171 24.79 -1.53 -29.83
CA GLN A 171 25.64 -1.45 -28.64
C GLN A 171 26.44 -0.14 -28.58
N ILE A 172 26.94 0.33 -29.73
CA ILE A 172 27.68 1.60 -29.82
C ILE A 172 26.75 2.77 -29.51
N GLU A 173 25.54 2.79 -30.06
CA GLU A 173 24.54 3.81 -29.76
C GLU A 173 24.14 3.79 -28.28
N HIS A 174 23.88 2.60 -27.74
CA HIS A 174 23.57 2.45 -26.32
C HIS A 174 24.70 2.97 -25.43
N LYS A 175 25.96 2.65 -25.76
CA LYS A 175 27.12 3.17 -25.03
C LYS A 175 27.20 4.70 -25.12
N LYS A 176 26.99 5.29 -26.30
CA LYS A 176 26.96 6.76 -26.46
C LYS A 176 25.88 7.41 -25.60
N ASN A 177 24.70 6.80 -25.53
CA ASN A 177 23.59 7.28 -24.70
C ASN A 177 23.90 7.16 -23.22
N LEU A 178 24.52 6.04 -22.79
CA LEU A 178 25.01 5.89 -21.41
C LEU A 178 26.08 6.91 -21.07
N ASP A 179 27.07 7.12 -21.95
CA ASP A 179 28.12 8.12 -21.75
C ASP A 179 27.53 9.54 -21.67
N ALA A 180 26.50 9.84 -22.47
CA ALA A 180 25.78 11.12 -22.40
C ALA A 180 24.98 11.27 -21.10
N LEU A 181 24.30 10.21 -20.66
CA LEU A 181 23.56 10.19 -19.40
C LEU A 181 24.51 10.33 -18.21
N LEU A 182 25.64 9.62 -18.23
CA LEU A 182 26.69 9.72 -17.22
C LEU A 182 27.31 11.11 -17.21
N LYS A 183 27.52 11.76 -18.35
CA LYS A 183 27.94 13.18 -18.39
C LYS A 183 26.86 14.13 -17.88
N SER A 184 25.58 13.83 -18.09
CA SER A 184 24.48 14.65 -17.54
C SER A 184 24.28 14.44 -16.03
N HIS A 185 24.64 13.26 -15.53
CA HIS A 185 24.52 12.85 -14.13
C HIS A 185 25.87 12.88 -13.41
N GLU A 186 26.97 13.21 -14.10
CA GLU A 186 28.18 13.76 -13.48
C GLU A 186 27.68 15.02 -12.82
N TYR A 187 27.28 14.84 -11.56
CA TYR A 187 26.84 15.87 -10.66
C TYR A 187 27.92 16.91 -10.75
N ASP A 188 27.59 18.06 -11.35
CA ASP A 188 28.48 19.19 -11.39
C ASP A 188 28.65 19.60 -9.93
N GLU A 189 29.60 18.97 -9.23
CA GLU A 189 29.96 19.26 -7.85
C GLU A 189 30.21 20.76 -7.73
N THR A 190 30.70 21.36 -8.82
CA THR A 190 30.85 22.79 -9.00
C THR A 190 29.52 23.56 -8.90
N GLU A 191 28.43 23.11 -9.52
CA GLU A 191 27.11 23.74 -9.44
C GLU A 191 26.45 23.52 -8.08
N ALA A 192 26.62 22.35 -7.48
CA ALA A 192 26.17 22.09 -6.12
C ALA A 192 26.87 22.99 -5.09
N LEU A 193 28.20 23.07 -5.16
CA LEU A 193 29.00 23.98 -4.33
C LEU A 193 28.64 25.45 -4.57
N LYS A 194 28.31 25.85 -5.80
CA LYS A 194 27.80 27.20 -6.09
C LYS A 194 26.44 27.44 -5.43
N ARG A 195 25.52 26.46 -5.46
CA ARG A 195 24.20 26.56 -4.78
C ARG A 195 24.36 26.68 -3.27
N ASP A 196 25.21 25.85 -2.68
CA ASP A 196 25.48 25.87 -1.24
C ASP A 196 26.13 27.19 -0.82
N ARG A 197 27.11 27.68 -1.58
CA ARG A 197 27.74 28.99 -1.34
C ARG A 197 26.74 30.14 -1.48
N ALA A 198 25.83 30.07 -2.44
CA ALA A 198 24.77 31.07 -2.60
C ALA A 198 23.75 31.02 -1.46
N ALA A 199 23.43 29.83 -0.94
CA ALA A 199 22.56 29.67 0.23
C ALA A 199 23.19 30.27 1.49
N LEU A 200 24.47 29.98 1.72
CA LEU A 200 25.23 30.50 2.86
C LEU A 200 25.32 32.04 2.82
N LEU A 201 25.55 32.62 1.63
CA LEU A 201 25.51 34.07 1.45
C LEU A 201 24.13 34.68 1.76
N LYS A 202 23.04 34.01 1.37
CA LYS A 202 21.68 34.47 1.70
C LYS A 202 21.40 34.43 3.20
N GLU A 203 21.88 33.39 3.89
CA GLU A 203 21.76 33.30 5.35
C GLU A 203 22.55 34.41 6.05
N MET A 204 23.80 34.65 5.65
CA MET A 204 24.60 35.76 6.18
C MET A 204 23.93 37.12 6.00
N VAL A 205 23.37 37.38 4.81
CA VAL A 205 22.65 38.64 4.53
C VAL A 205 21.39 38.76 5.39
N LYS A 206 20.66 37.66 5.58
CA LYS A 206 19.47 37.64 6.45
C LYS A 206 19.82 37.92 7.91
N GLU A 207 20.86 37.28 8.42
CA GLU A 207 21.34 37.49 9.79
C GLU A 207 21.80 38.93 10.03
N GLU A 208 22.53 39.52 9.08
CA GLU A 208 22.92 40.94 9.12
C GLU A 208 21.72 41.88 9.12
N LEU A 209 20.71 41.59 8.29
CA LEU A 209 19.47 42.38 8.26
C LEU A 209 18.71 42.29 9.58
N ASP A 210 18.58 41.09 10.13
CA ASP A 210 17.95 40.85 11.43
C ASP A 210 18.73 41.54 12.56
N HIS A 211 20.07 41.51 12.52
CA HIS A 211 20.92 42.21 13.48
C HIS A 211 20.70 43.72 13.42
N ARG A 212 20.66 44.31 12.20
CA ARG A 212 20.36 45.74 12.01
C ARG A 212 18.96 46.10 12.51
N ASN A 213 17.96 45.27 12.25
CA ASN A 213 16.60 45.48 12.72
C ASN A 213 16.53 45.44 14.25
N ARG A 214 17.14 44.45 14.90
CA ARG A 214 17.23 44.38 16.37
C ARG A 214 17.90 45.62 16.95
N LYS A 215 19.00 46.08 16.35
CA LYS A 215 19.71 47.28 16.78
C LYS A 215 18.85 48.54 16.63
N ARG A 216 18.12 48.66 15.51
CA ARG A 216 17.18 49.77 15.26
C ARG A 216 16.08 49.79 16.31
N THR A 217 15.41 48.66 16.54
CA THR A 217 14.35 48.55 17.55
C THR A 217 14.87 48.85 18.95
N ALA A 218 16.08 48.39 19.31
CA ALA A 218 16.70 48.72 20.59
C ALA A 218 16.97 50.23 20.75
N CYS A 219 17.43 50.90 19.69
CA CYS A 219 17.58 52.36 19.69
C CYS A 219 16.23 53.07 19.86
N GLU A 220 15.20 52.67 19.10
CA GLU A 220 13.85 53.24 19.19
C GLU A 220 13.26 53.07 20.60
N GLN A 221 13.41 51.89 21.22
CA GLN A 221 12.99 51.65 22.60
C GLN A 221 13.76 52.52 23.60
N ARG A 222 15.07 52.70 23.40
CA ARG A 222 15.89 53.58 24.24
C ARG A 222 15.42 55.02 24.14
N ASP A 223 15.10 55.49 22.94
CA ASP A 223 14.67 56.86 22.70
C ASP A 223 13.25 57.10 23.23
N GLN A 224 12.34 56.11 23.12
CA GLN A 224 11.04 56.14 23.78
C GLN A 224 11.15 56.20 25.31
N ALA A 225 12.06 55.41 25.91
CA ALA A 225 12.29 55.43 27.35
C ALA A 225 12.84 56.79 27.81
N LYS A 226 13.77 57.38 27.04
CA LYS A 226 14.27 58.74 27.29
C LYS A 226 13.15 59.77 27.19
N ALA A 227 12.34 59.73 26.13
CA ALA A 227 11.23 60.66 25.93
C ALA A 227 10.20 60.58 27.07
N LYS A 228 9.87 59.37 27.53
CA LYS A 228 8.98 59.15 28.68
C LYS A 228 9.59 59.70 29.97
N PHE A 229 10.89 59.49 30.19
CA PHE A 229 11.59 60.01 31.36
C PHE A 229 11.63 61.55 31.35
N THR A 230 11.94 62.17 30.21
CA THR A 230 11.91 63.63 30.07
C THR A 230 10.50 64.20 30.24
N GLY A 231 9.47 63.51 29.73
CA GLY A 231 8.07 63.90 29.93
C GLY A 231 7.67 63.89 31.41
N LEU A 232 8.00 62.81 32.13
CA LEU A 232 7.76 62.73 33.58
C LEU A 232 8.50 63.81 34.37
N LEU A 233 9.70 64.18 33.93
CA LEU A 233 10.48 65.24 34.57
C LEU A 233 9.81 66.61 34.40
N LEU A 234 9.38 66.92 33.18
CA LEU A 234 8.63 68.14 32.87
C LEU A 234 7.29 68.20 33.61
N GLU A 235 6.54 67.09 33.66
CA GLU A 235 5.30 67.01 34.43
C GLU A 235 5.54 67.25 35.92
N ARG A 236 6.62 66.68 36.48
CA ARG A 236 6.99 66.87 37.89
C ARG A 236 7.42 68.29 38.18
N GLU A 237 8.13 68.95 37.27
CA GLU A 237 8.47 70.38 37.39
C GLU A 237 7.21 71.24 37.30
N ALA A 238 6.33 70.98 36.33
CA ALA A 238 5.06 71.70 36.21
C ALA A 238 4.16 71.52 37.43
N GLU A 239 4.09 70.32 38.01
CA GLU A 239 3.34 70.04 39.24
C GLU A 239 3.97 70.75 40.45
N LYS A 240 5.31 70.78 40.55
CA LYS A 240 6.00 71.57 41.58
C LYS A 240 5.72 73.05 41.44
N ASP A 241 5.76 73.58 40.22
CA ASP A 241 5.48 75.00 39.95
C ASP A 241 4.02 75.33 40.27
N PHE A 242 3.08 74.44 39.93
CA PHE A 242 1.68 74.57 40.30
C PHE A 242 1.49 74.56 41.81
N GLN A 243 2.07 73.59 42.52
CA GLN A 243 1.99 73.51 43.98
C GLN A 243 2.63 74.74 44.65
N ASN A 244 3.77 75.21 44.14
CA ASN A 244 4.41 76.43 44.62
C ASN A 244 3.51 77.66 44.42
N ALA A 245 2.83 77.77 43.28
CA ALA A 245 1.88 78.85 43.03
C ALA A 245 0.66 78.79 43.96
N VAL A 246 0.15 77.58 44.25
CA VAL A 246 -0.93 77.38 45.23
C VAL A 246 -0.47 77.77 46.64
N ILE A 247 0.71 77.33 47.07
CA ILE A 247 1.29 77.70 48.37
C ILE A 247 1.47 79.22 48.48
N GLN A 248 1.96 79.88 47.42
CA GLN A 248 2.10 81.34 47.40
C GLN A 248 0.75 82.06 47.52
N LYS A 249 -0.29 81.60 46.81
CA LYS A 249 -1.64 82.16 46.95
C LYS A 249 -2.19 82.00 48.35
N VAL A 250 -2.11 80.80 48.93
CA VAL A 250 -2.56 80.54 50.31
C VAL A 250 -1.79 81.40 51.32
N ALA A 251 -0.49 81.60 51.12
CA ALA A 251 0.32 82.48 51.97
C ALA A 251 -0.10 83.96 51.85
N GLN A 252 -0.46 84.42 50.65
CA GLN A 252 -0.99 85.77 50.43
C GLN A 252 -2.35 85.95 51.12
N GLU A 253 -3.28 85.02 50.92
CA GLU A 253 -4.60 85.02 51.55
C GLU A 253 -4.50 85.03 53.08
N ALA A 254 -3.61 84.20 53.66
CA ALA A 254 -3.36 84.17 55.10
C ALA A 254 -2.79 85.49 55.63
N GLN A 255 -1.93 86.15 54.86
CA GLN A 255 -1.37 87.46 55.23
C GLN A 255 -2.44 88.57 55.16
N GLU A 256 -3.28 88.55 54.13
CA GLU A 256 -4.43 89.46 54.01
C GLU A 256 -5.41 89.25 55.18
N GLU A 257 -5.73 88.00 55.52
CA GLU A 257 -6.61 87.69 56.65
C GLU A 257 -6.00 88.16 57.99
N LYS A 258 -4.70 87.94 58.19
CA LYS A 258 -3.98 88.43 59.38
C LYS A 258 -4.04 89.95 59.49
N THR A 259 -3.79 90.68 58.40
CA THR A 259 -3.87 92.15 58.40
C THR A 259 -5.31 92.64 58.66
N ARG A 260 -6.32 91.94 58.14
CA ARG A 260 -7.74 92.22 58.40
C ARG A 260 -8.10 92.01 59.88
N LEU A 261 -7.65 90.92 60.49
CA LEU A 261 -7.84 90.65 61.92
C LEU A 261 -7.10 91.66 62.81
N ASP A 262 -5.89 92.05 62.45
CA ASP A 262 -5.14 93.07 63.19
C ASP A 262 -5.78 94.46 63.07
N ALA A 263 -6.33 94.81 61.91
CA ALA A 263 -7.12 96.04 61.74
C ALA A 263 -8.38 96.03 62.60
N LEU A 264 -9.09 94.89 62.67
CA LEU A 264 -10.25 94.71 63.54
C LEU A 264 -9.87 94.81 65.03
N ARG A 265 -8.76 94.19 65.44
CA ARG A 265 -8.25 94.31 66.82
C ARG A 265 -7.86 95.74 67.16
N LYS A 266 -7.27 96.49 66.23
CA LYS A 266 -6.94 97.91 66.41
C LYS A 266 -8.19 98.77 66.53
N SER A 267 -9.23 98.51 65.72
CA SER A 267 -10.50 99.25 65.83
C SER A 267 -11.23 98.94 67.14
N GLN A 268 -11.26 97.68 67.57
CA GLN A 268 -11.80 97.27 68.87
C GLN A 268 -11.04 97.89 70.04
N ARG A 269 -9.69 97.90 70.00
CA ARG A 269 -8.87 98.57 71.02
C ARG A 269 -9.13 100.08 71.04
N LYS A 270 -9.24 100.72 69.88
CA LYS A 270 -9.56 102.15 69.80
C LYS A 270 -10.93 102.45 70.40
N ALA A 271 -11.95 101.68 70.04
CA ALA A 271 -13.29 101.80 70.62
C ALA A 271 -13.29 101.60 72.14
N MET A 272 -12.51 100.64 72.64
CA MET A 272 -12.34 100.43 74.09
C MET A 272 -11.64 101.62 74.77
N ILE A 273 -10.56 102.15 74.18
CA ILE A 273 -9.85 103.33 74.70
C ILE A 273 -10.75 104.56 74.70
N ASP A 274 -11.51 104.78 73.62
CA ASP A 274 -12.43 105.90 73.51
C ASP A 274 -13.58 105.78 74.53
N GLY A 275 -14.09 104.56 74.76
CA GLY A 275 -15.04 104.27 75.84
C GLY A 275 -14.46 104.54 77.24
N LEU A 276 -13.21 104.15 77.49
CA LEU A 276 -12.53 104.44 78.75
C LEU A 276 -12.29 105.94 78.95
N LYS A 277 -11.90 106.67 77.90
CA LYS A 277 -11.73 108.14 77.95
C LYS A 277 -13.04 108.83 78.28
N LYS A 278 -14.14 108.40 77.66
CA LYS A 278 -15.49 108.91 77.96
C LYS A 278 -15.84 108.66 79.43
N ASN A 279 -15.64 107.45 79.95
CA ASN A 279 -15.88 107.15 81.36
C ASN A 279 -15.00 107.98 82.32
N ILE A 280 -13.74 108.25 81.97
CA ILE A 280 -12.86 109.14 82.75
C ILE A 280 -13.39 110.58 82.73
N GLN A 281 -13.88 111.05 81.59
CA GLN A 281 -14.44 112.38 81.44
C GLN A 281 -15.76 112.52 82.20
N ASP A 282 -16.65 111.53 82.10
CA ASP A 282 -17.89 111.46 82.88
C ASP A 282 -17.59 111.45 84.39
N LYS A 283 -16.55 110.73 84.81
CA LYS A 283 -16.08 110.73 86.20
C LYS A 283 -15.53 112.09 86.65
N LYS A 284 -14.83 112.83 85.77
CA LYS A 284 -14.36 114.19 86.06
C LYS A 284 -15.52 115.17 86.17
N CYS A 285 -16.48 115.15 85.25
CA CYS A 285 -17.68 115.98 85.33
C CYS A 285 -18.46 115.70 86.63
N ALA A 286 -18.61 114.43 87.01
CA ALA A 286 -19.21 114.07 88.29
C ALA A 286 -18.40 114.54 89.51
N GLN A 287 -17.06 114.54 89.44
CA GLN A 287 -16.21 115.10 90.49
C GLN A 287 -16.31 116.63 90.57
N ASP A 288 -16.40 117.32 89.44
CA ASP A 288 -16.55 118.77 89.40
C ASP A 288 -17.93 119.19 89.94
N GLU A 289 -18.98 118.41 89.68
CA GLU A 289 -20.31 118.58 90.31
C GLU A 289 -20.28 118.34 91.82
N ILE A 290 -19.53 117.33 92.29
CA ILE A 290 -19.34 117.09 93.72
C ILE A 290 -18.55 118.24 94.36
N GLN A 291 -17.51 118.74 93.71
CA GLN A 291 -16.71 119.86 94.20
C GLN A 291 -17.54 121.14 94.33
N ALA A 292 -18.42 121.42 93.37
CA ALA A 292 -19.34 122.56 93.44
C ALA A 292 -20.37 122.41 94.58
N LEU A 293 -20.85 121.19 94.84
CA LEU A 293 -21.71 120.89 95.98
C LEU A 293 -20.97 121.02 97.32
N ASP A 294 -19.69 120.65 97.38
CA ASP A 294 -18.84 120.81 98.57
C ASP A 294 -18.54 122.29 98.87
N ASP A 295 -18.31 123.12 97.85
CA ASP A 295 -18.11 124.57 98.02
C ASP A 295 -19.38 125.28 98.55
N ASP A 296 -20.57 124.85 98.12
CA ASP A 296 -21.86 125.32 98.66
C ASP A 296 -22.11 124.80 100.10
N LEU A 297 -21.58 123.62 100.44
CA LEU A 297 -21.65 123.03 101.77
C LEU A 297 -20.71 123.70 102.77
N ASP A 298 -19.52 124.16 102.34
CA ASP A 298 -18.56 124.86 103.20
C ASP A 298 -19.09 126.23 103.69
N TYR A 299 -19.90 126.92 102.88
CA TYR A 299 -20.61 128.13 103.31
C TYR A 299 -21.66 127.86 104.42
N VAL A 300 -22.34 126.71 104.36
CA VAL A 300 -23.31 126.27 105.39
C VAL A 300 -22.58 125.69 106.62
N ASN A 301 -21.42 125.07 106.44
CA ASN A 301 -20.60 124.50 107.50
C ASN A 301 -19.95 125.56 108.40
N ASP A 302 -19.56 126.73 107.87
CA ASP A 302 -19.02 127.82 108.70
C ASP A 302 -20.05 128.37 109.72
N GLN A 303 -21.34 128.34 109.37
CA GLN A 303 -22.43 128.62 110.33
C GLN A 303 -22.64 127.46 111.32
N HIS A 304 -22.39 126.22 110.90
CA HIS A 304 -22.52 125.02 111.72
C HIS A 304 -21.32 124.81 112.67
N TYR A 305 -20.13 125.34 112.38
CA TYR A 305 -18.93 125.24 113.24
C TYR A 305 -19.04 126.02 114.55
N GLN A 306 -19.84 127.09 114.59
CA GLN A 306 -20.20 127.77 115.85
C GLN A 306 -21.14 126.92 116.72
N MET A 307 -21.91 126.01 116.11
CA MET A 307 -22.85 125.12 116.79
C MET A 307 -22.21 123.76 117.18
N GLN A 308 -21.24 123.26 116.43
CA GLN A 308 -20.60 121.96 116.66
C GLN A 308 -19.52 121.93 117.76
N SER A 309 -18.96 123.07 118.16
CA SER A 309 -18.08 123.14 119.35
C SER A 309 -18.80 122.64 120.62
N SER A 310 -20.14 122.68 120.63
CA SER A 310 -20.97 122.15 121.73
C SER A 310 -21.31 120.65 121.65
N ILE A 311 -21.12 119.99 120.50
CA ILE A 311 -21.60 118.60 120.27
C ILE A 311 -20.46 117.58 120.06
N ALA A 312 -19.25 118.00 119.71
CA ALA A 312 -18.12 117.10 119.47
C ALA A 312 -17.39 116.60 120.75
N ALA A 313 -17.98 116.80 121.93
CA ALA A 313 -17.66 116.02 123.14
C ALA A 313 -18.32 114.61 123.14
N ASN A 314 -19.23 114.32 122.19
CA ASN A 314 -20.10 113.13 122.23
C ASN A 314 -19.88 112.07 121.13
N LYS A 315 -18.80 112.08 120.35
CA LYS A 315 -18.58 111.07 119.27
C LYS A 315 -17.20 110.41 119.22
N THR A 316 -16.58 110.26 120.38
CA THR A 316 -15.37 109.43 120.62
C THR A 316 -15.65 107.93 120.77
N LEU A 317 -16.78 107.41 120.25
CA LEU A 317 -17.24 106.03 120.52
C LEU A 317 -17.87 105.28 119.32
N PHE A 318 -17.37 105.48 118.09
CA PHE A 318 -17.79 104.60 116.96
C PHE A 318 -16.68 104.40 115.91
N LYS A 319 -15.47 104.11 116.40
CA LYS A 319 -14.36 103.59 115.59
C LYS A 319 -14.54 102.09 115.33
N LEU A 320 -14.10 101.63 114.15
CA LEU A 320 -13.66 100.26 113.85
C LEU A 320 -14.68 99.12 114.00
N GLY A 321 -15.54 98.89 112.98
CA GLY A 321 -16.55 97.81 113.08
C GLY A 321 -16.88 96.95 111.85
N LYS A 322 -16.36 97.19 110.64
CA LYS A 322 -16.72 96.35 109.48
C LYS A 322 -15.57 96.06 108.51
N ARG A 323 -14.68 95.16 108.91
CA ARG A 323 -13.68 94.53 108.02
C ARG A 323 -13.59 93.00 108.22
N GLY A 324 -14.73 92.35 108.50
CA GLY A 324 -14.78 90.93 108.88
C GLY A 324 -15.81 90.06 108.14
N GLN A 325 -16.33 90.47 106.98
CA GLN A 325 -17.35 89.68 106.24
C GLN A 325 -17.02 89.38 104.77
N HIS A 326 -15.77 89.56 104.34
CA HIS A 326 -15.41 89.39 102.91
C HIS A 326 -14.79 88.02 102.57
N ASP A 327 -14.45 87.19 103.55
CA ASP A 327 -13.69 85.96 103.32
C ASP A 327 -14.53 84.68 103.16
N GLN A 328 -15.82 84.68 103.48
CA GLN A 328 -16.67 83.47 103.39
C GLN A 328 -17.34 83.25 102.01
N VAL A 329 -17.25 84.22 101.10
CA VAL A 329 -17.87 84.14 99.76
C VAL A 329 -16.92 83.53 98.73
N PHE A 330 -15.60 83.72 98.89
CA PHE A 330 -14.60 83.24 97.93
C PHE A 330 -14.49 81.71 97.88
N ASP A 331 -14.61 81.02 99.02
CA ASP A 331 -14.47 79.56 99.08
C ASP A 331 -15.64 78.81 98.42
N LYS A 332 -16.85 79.38 98.43
CA LYS A 332 -18.02 78.76 97.79
C LYS A 332 -17.97 78.84 96.26
N VAL A 333 -17.42 79.91 95.70
CA VAL A 333 -17.29 80.09 94.24
C VAL A 333 -16.18 79.21 93.66
N ALA A 334 -15.10 78.99 94.41
CA ALA A 334 -14.00 78.11 93.99
C ALA A 334 -14.45 76.64 93.86
N ALA A 335 -15.28 76.14 94.78
CA ALA A 335 -15.77 74.76 94.75
C ALA A 335 -16.71 74.47 93.56
N ILE A 336 -17.56 75.44 93.17
CA ILE A 336 -18.49 75.29 92.04
C ILE A 336 -17.73 75.24 90.70
N ASN A 337 -16.70 76.08 90.53
CA ASN A 337 -15.89 76.10 89.31
C ASN A 337 -15.05 74.83 89.12
N ALA A 338 -14.57 74.21 90.21
CA ALA A 338 -13.83 72.94 90.15
C ALA A 338 -14.72 71.78 89.66
N GLN A 339 -15.99 71.72 90.07
CA GLN A 339 -16.93 70.69 89.61
C GLN A 339 -17.31 70.87 88.13
N LEU A 340 -17.44 72.12 87.68
CA LEU A 340 -17.84 72.42 86.30
C LEU A 340 -16.73 72.08 85.29
N ASN A 341 -15.46 72.28 85.66
CA ASN A 341 -14.31 71.93 84.83
C ASN A 341 -14.14 70.41 84.71
N LYS A 342 -14.32 69.67 85.81
CA LYS A 342 -14.26 68.20 85.80
C LYS A 342 -15.31 67.58 84.88
N ALA A 343 -16.55 68.08 84.92
CA ALA A 343 -17.62 67.62 84.02
C ALA A 343 -17.38 67.94 82.53
N LYS A 344 -16.52 68.92 82.24
CA LYS A 344 -16.14 69.30 80.86
C LYS A 344 -15.04 68.39 80.32
N GLU A 345 -14.07 68.04 81.17
CA GLU A 345 -12.98 67.10 80.86
C GLU A 345 -13.53 65.69 80.60
N ASP A 346 -14.46 65.21 81.43
CA ASP A 346 -15.09 63.89 81.26
C ASP A 346 -15.84 63.78 79.92
N LYS A 347 -16.53 64.86 79.48
CA LYS A 347 -17.23 64.88 78.17
C LYS A 347 -16.29 64.94 76.98
N MET A 348 -15.15 65.61 77.10
CA MET A 348 -14.13 65.67 76.06
C MET A 348 -13.43 64.31 75.91
N ALA A 349 -13.12 63.64 77.03
CA ALA A 349 -12.55 62.30 77.03
C ALA A 349 -13.49 61.28 76.35
N ASP A 350 -14.80 61.36 76.63
CA ASP A 350 -15.82 60.51 76.00
C ASP A 350 -15.94 60.72 74.47
N LEU A 351 -15.72 61.95 74.00
CA LEU A 351 -15.76 62.28 72.57
C LEU A 351 -14.51 61.76 71.83
N TYR A 352 -13.33 61.92 72.44
CA TYR A 352 -12.09 61.38 71.90
C TYR A 352 -12.10 59.85 71.85
N HIS A 353 -12.63 59.20 72.89
CA HIS A 353 -12.76 57.75 72.92
C HIS A 353 -13.71 57.22 71.83
N LYS A 354 -14.82 57.93 71.56
CA LYS A 354 -15.75 57.57 70.46
C LYS A 354 -15.16 57.77 69.06
N LEU A 355 -14.23 58.72 68.89
CA LEU A 355 -13.54 58.96 67.63
C LEU A 355 -12.42 57.95 67.36
N GLU A 356 -11.66 57.53 68.38
CA GLU A 356 -10.67 56.45 68.25
C GLU A 356 -11.33 55.11 67.91
N VAL A 357 -12.43 54.74 68.59
CA VAL A 357 -13.13 53.46 68.38
C VAL A 357 -13.85 53.37 67.02
N ALA A 358 -14.17 54.49 66.36
CA ALA A 358 -14.86 54.49 65.07
C ALA A 358 -13.96 54.11 63.88
N HIS A 359 -12.63 54.23 64.03
CA HIS A 359 -11.66 53.93 62.98
C HIS A 359 -10.78 52.69 63.28
N ASP A 360 -10.82 52.19 64.51
CA ASP A 360 -10.16 50.92 64.86
C ASP A 360 -10.80 49.74 64.11
N GLY A 361 -9.97 49.00 63.36
CA GLY A 361 -10.35 47.77 62.68
C GLY A 361 -10.86 47.92 61.23
N VAL A 362 -10.97 49.14 60.68
CA VAL A 362 -11.32 49.32 59.25
C VAL A 362 -10.14 48.97 58.34
N GLU A 363 -8.94 49.44 58.69
CA GLU A 363 -7.72 49.08 57.96
C GLU A 363 -7.35 47.61 58.14
N GLU A 364 -7.48 47.04 59.35
CA GLU A 364 -7.27 45.59 59.55
C GLU A 364 -8.24 44.72 58.73
N ARG A 365 -9.50 45.12 58.56
CA ARG A 365 -10.45 44.41 57.68
C ARG A 365 -10.06 44.52 56.21
N ARG A 366 -9.56 45.68 55.78
CA ARG A 366 -9.11 45.93 54.40
C ARG A 366 -7.85 45.11 54.09
N GLU A 367 -6.88 45.11 55.00
CA GLU A 367 -5.66 44.31 54.90
C GLU A 367 -5.97 42.81 54.94
N ALA A 368 -6.90 42.36 55.79
CA ALA A 368 -7.35 40.97 55.83
C ALA A 368 -8.04 40.54 54.52
N GLU A 369 -8.85 41.41 53.91
CA GLU A 369 -9.46 41.15 52.59
C GLU A 369 -8.43 41.09 51.46
N GLU A 370 -7.43 41.98 51.45
CA GLU A 370 -6.34 41.93 50.47
C GLU A 370 -5.48 40.67 50.64
N LEU A 371 -5.22 40.26 51.88
CA LEU A 371 -4.51 39.02 52.17
C LEU A 371 -5.32 37.80 51.71
N ARG A 372 -6.65 37.82 51.91
CA ARG A 372 -7.56 36.77 51.43
C ARG A 372 -7.54 36.68 49.90
N LYS A 373 -7.67 37.79 49.20
CA LYS A 373 -7.60 37.85 47.72
C LYS A 373 -6.23 37.42 47.18
N LYS A 374 -5.13 37.76 47.87
CA LYS A 374 -3.80 37.25 47.53
C LYS A 374 -3.72 35.74 47.71
N ASN A 375 -4.24 35.19 48.81
CA ASN A 375 -4.24 33.76 49.07
C ASN A 375 -5.12 33.00 48.06
N GLU A 376 -6.29 33.52 47.71
CA GLU A 376 -7.16 32.98 46.66
C GLU A 376 -6.43 32.94 45.31
N ARG A 377 -5.77 34.03 44.89
CA ARG A 377 -4.94 34.04 43.67
C ARG A 377 -3.80 33.03 43.71
N VAL A 378 -3.13 32.88 44.85
CA VAL A 378 -2.04 31.91 45.01
C VAL A 378 -2.58 30.48 44.90
N GLN A 379 -3.76 30.20 45.46
CA GLN A 379 -4.44 28.91 45.31
C GLN A 379 -4.83 28.64 43.85
N GLU A 380 -5.43 29.61 43.16
CA GLU A 380 -5.77 29.47 41.73
C GLU A 380 -4.53 29.18 40.86
N ILE A 381 -3.41 29.88 41.11
CA ILE A 381 -2.14 29.63 40.41
C ILE A 381 -1.62 28.21 40.69
N ASN A 382 -1.73 27.74 41.92
CA ASN A 382 -1.30 26.41 42.30
C ASN A 382 -2.18 25.31 41.70
N ASP A 383 -3.49 25.51 41.67
CA ASP A 383 -4.44 24.59 41.04
C ASP A 383 -4.25 24.54 39.53
N TYR A 384 -4.03 25.69 38.89
CA TYR A 384 -3.67 25.75 37.46
C TYR A 384 -2.36 25.02 37.16
N ARG A 385 -1.32 25.22 37.98
CA ARG A 385 -0.06 24.47 37.86
C ARG A 385 -0.26 22.97 38.02
N ARG A 386 -1.06 22.56 39.01
CA ARG A 386 -1.37 21.14 39.26
C ARG A 386 -2.11 20.50 38.08
N LEU A 387 -3.09 21.19 37.50
CA LEU A 387 -3.78 20.76 36.28
C LEU A 387 -2.82 20.63 35.09
N LEU A 388 -1.91 21.60 34.91
CA LEU A 388 -0.88 21.56 33.88
C LEU A 388 0.05 20.35 34.03
N PHE A 389 0.47 20.03 35.25
CA PHE A 389 1.29 18.85 35.52
C PHE A 389 0.52 17.55 35.24
N GLN A 390 -0.74 17.46 35.67
CA GLN A 390 -1.59 16.30 35.37
C GLN A 390 -1.83 16.12 33.87
N SER A 391 -2.08 17.22 33.13
CA SER A 391 -2.20 17.18 31.67
C SER A 391 -0.92 16.67 31.03
N LYS A 392 0.26 17.20 31.43
CA LYS A 392 1.55 16.75 30.90
C LYS A 392 1.85 15.28 31.24
N GLU A 393 1.46 14.80 32.40
CA GLU A 393 1.58 13.38 32.76
C GLU A 393 0.69 12.51 31.87
N LEU A 394 -0.56 12.91 31.63
CA LEU A 394 -1.48 12.20 30.74
C LEU A 394 -0.97 12.16 29.31
N ASP A 395 -0.47 13.29 28.78
CA ASP A 395 0.15 13.38 27.46
C ASP A 395 1.39 12.48 27.38
N GLY A 396 2.22 12.47 28.43
CA GLY A 396 3.38 11.59 28.52
C GLY A 396 3.02 10.11 28.58
N VAL A 397 1.91 9.74 29.23
CA VAL A 397 1.38 8.37 29.24
C VAL A 397 0.80 8.01 27.87
N GLN A 398 0.08 8.92 27.20
CA GLN A 398 -0.43 8.70 25.85
C GLN A 398 0.71 8.48 24.85
N LEU A 399 1.76 9.32 24.87
CA LEU A 399 2.94 9.14 24.02
C LEU A 399 3.64 7.80 24.26
N LYS A 400 3.68 7.31 25.51
CA LYS A 400 4.19 5.96 25.82
C LYS A 400 3.31 4.86 25.25
N ILE A 401 1.98 5.01 25.32
CA ILE A 401 1.03 4.05 24.75
C ILE A 401 1.14 4.02 23.22
N GLU A 402 1.24 5.19 22.58
CA GLU A 402 1.44 5.32 21.13
C GLU A 402 2.77 4.70 20.71
N GLY A 403 3.87 5.03 21.39
CA GLY A 403 5.18 4.41 21.12
C GLY A 403 5.18 2.89 21.30
N MET A 404 4.42 2.36 22.26
CA MET A 404 4.23 0.90 22.43
C MET A 404 3.41 0.28 21.29
N LYS A 405 2.38 0.99 20.79
CA LYS A 405 1.60 0.55 19.62
C LYS A 405 2.46 0.53 18.37
N ASP A 406 3.23 1.60 18.13
CA ASP A 406 4.12 1.71 16.97
C ASP A 406 5.19 0.62 16.98
N ARG A 407 5.78 0.35 18.16
CA ARG A 407 6.73 -0.76 18.32
C ARG A 407 6.08 -2.10 18.02
N LYS A 408 4.89 -2.36 18.56
CA LYS A 408 4.15 -3.61 18.31
C LYS A 408 3.81 -3.76 16.82
N GLN A 409 3.42 -2.67 16.16
CA GLN A 409 3.16 -2.65 14.72
C GLN A 409 4.42 -2.96 13.91
N SER A 410 5.54 -2.31 14.25
CA SER A 410 6.83 -2.57 13.59
C SER A 410 7.32 -4.01 13.80
N GLU A 411 7.12 -4.59 14.99
CA GLU A 411 7.41 -5.99 15.27
C GLU A 411 6.51 -6.94 14.45
N GLN A 412 5.22 -6.61 14.30
CA GLN A 412 4.27 -7.34 13.47
C GLN A 412 4.69 -7.29 11.98
N ASP A 413 4.98 -6.11 11.45
CA ASP A 413 5.41 -5.90 10.06
C ASP A 413 6.70 -6.67 9.77
N LYS A 414 7.63 -6.71 10.73
CA LYS A 414 8.86 -7.49 10.63
C LYS A 414 8.56 -9.00 10.56
N LEU A 415 7.66 -9.51 11.39
CA LEU A 415 7.25 -10.91 11.37
C LEU A 415 6.57 -11.27 10.04
N ASP A 416 5.69 -10.41 9.53
CA ASP A 416 5.00 -10.62 8.25
C ASP A 416 5.99 -10.60 7.08
N PHE A 417 6.98 -9.70 7.12
CA PHE A 417 8.07 -9.67 6.14
C PHE A 417 8.92 -10.95 6.17
N GLU A 418 9.31 -11.42 7.36
CA GLU A 418 10.05 -12.67 7.51
C GLU A 418 9.25 -13.89 7.02
N GLN A 419 7.95 -13.93 7.30
CA GLN A 419 7.06 -14.97 6.79
C GLN A 419 6.96 -14.93 5.26
N SER A 420 6.84 -13.75 4.67
CA SER A 420 6.82 -13.56 3.21
C SER A 420 8.10 -14.09 2.57
N ILE A 421 9.27 -13.76 3.14
CA ILE A 421 10.57 -14.29 2.68
C ILE A 421 10.59 -15.83 2.74
N ARG A 422 10.14 -16.43 3.85
CA ARG A 422 10.10 -17.90 3.99
C ARG A 422 9.16 -18.53 2.96
N GLN A 423 8.00 -17.95 2.71
CA GLN A 423 7.06 -18.43 1.69
C GLN A 423 7.67 -18.36 0.30
N ASP A 424 8.36 -17.27 -0.03
CA ASP A 424 9.03 -17.11 -1.33
C ASP A 424 10.19 -18.07 -1.50
N GLN A 425 10.99 -18.31 -0.45
CA GLN A 425 12.02 -19.35 -0.46
C GLN A 425 11.42 -20.74 -0.68
N MET A 426 10.31 -21.07 0.00
CA MET A 426 9.57 -22.32 -0.22
C MET A 426 9.05 -22.44 -1.66
N LYS A 427 8.45 -21.39 -2.21
CA LYS A 427 7.98 -21.36 -3.61
C LYS A 427 9.15 -21.54 -4.59
N ARG A 428 10.29 -20.90 -4.36
CA ARG A 428 11.50 -21.06 -5.19
C ARG A 428 12.05 -22.48 -5.09
N SER A 429 12.12 -23.06 -3.89
CA SER A 429 12.56 -24.44 -3.67
C SER A 429 11.63 -25.44 -4.36
N LEU A 430 10.31 -25.22 -4.28
CA LEU A 430 9.31 -26.07 -4.94
C LEU A 430 9.42 -25.97 -6.46
N LYS A 431 9.58 -24.76 -7.01
CA LYS A 431 9.85 -24.56 -8.45
C LYS A 431 11.11 -25.28 -8.89
N LEU A 432 12.19 -25.20 -8.11
CA LEU A 432 13.45 -25.89 -8.41
C LEU A 432 13.28 -27.41 -8.38
N ARG A 433 12.57 -27.97 -7.39
CA ARG A 433 12.26 -29.41 -7.34
C ARG A 433 11.40 -29.86 -8.52
N ASN A 434 10.43 -29.06 -8.95
CA ASN A 434 9.62 -29.37 -10.13
C ASN A 434 10.48 -29.34 -11.40
N LEU A 435 11.33 -28.33 -11.56
CA LEU A 435 12.25 -28.25 -12.69
C LEU A 435 13.25 -29.42 -12.73
N GLN A 436 13.73 -29.87 -11.55
CA GLN A 436 14.55 -31.08 -11.45
C GLN A 436 13.77 -32.35 -11.84
N LYS A 437 12.50 -32.49 -11.42
CA LYS A 437 11.64 -33.61 -11.83
C LYS A 437 11.41 -33.62 -13.33
N ASP A 438 11.12 -32.46 -13.93
CA ASP A 438 10.90 -32.33 -15.36
C ASP A 438 12.17 -32.67 -16.15
N HIS A 439 13.33 -32.20 -15.66
CA HIS A 439 14.62 -32.56 -16.26
C HIS A 439 14.90 -34.07 -16.18
N LEU A 440 14.63 -34.71 -15.03
CA LEU A 440 14.76 -36.16 -14.90
C LEU A 440 13.78 -36.92 -15.82
N ALA A 441 12.54 -36.43 -15.99
CA ALA A 441 11.59 -37.00 -16.92
C ALA A 441 12.08 -36.88 -18.37
N GLN A 442 12.64 -35.73 -18.75
CA GLN A 442 13.25 -35.52 -20.06
C GLN A 442 14.47 -36.42 -20.29
N MET A 443 15.30 -36.63 -19.27
CA MET A 443 16.43 -37.58 -19.32
C MET A 443 15.95 -39.03 -19.48
N ARG A 444 14.85 -39.42 -18.82
CA ARG A 444 14.24 -40.74 -19.01
C ARG A 444 13.70 -40.91 -20.42
N GLU A 445 12.96 -39.93 -20.93
CA GLU A 445 12.40 -39.97 -22.28
C GLU A 445 13.50 -40.03 -23.35
N THR A 446 14.58 -39.25 -23.19
CA THR A 446 15.72 -39.30 -24.12
C THR A 446 16.46 -40.64 -24.07
N ASN A 447 16.59 -41.26 -22.89
CA ASN A 447 17.12 -42.62 -22.76
C ASN A 447 16.19 -43.67 -23.36
N GLU A 448 14.88 -43.60 -23.15
CA GLU A 448 13.91 -44.51 -23.79
C GLU A 448 13.97 -44.39 -25.32
N ARG A 449 14.10 -43.16 -25.85
CA ARG A 449 14.31 -42.93 -27.29
C ARG A 449 15.62 -43.54 -27.78
N LYS A 450 16.70 -43.49 -26.99
CA LYS A 450 17.97 -44.17 -27.32
C LYS A 450 17.79 -45.68 -27.33
N ILE A 451 17.18 -46.26 -26.29
CA ILE A 451 16.92 -47.71 -26.20
C ILE A 451 16.07 -48.18 -27.38
N LYS A 452 15.02 -47.43 -27.76
CA LYS A 452 14.21 -47.74 -28.95
C LYS A 452 15.03 -47.69 -30.24
N ARG A 453 15.87 -46.66 -30.43
CA ARG A 453 16.79 -46.61 -31.59
C ARG A 453 17.78 -47.77 -31.59
N ASP A 454 18.34 -48.14 -30.46
CA ASP A 454 19.29 -49.26 -30.36
C ASP A 454 18.59 -50.61 -30.60
N ALA A 455 17.30 -50.73 -30.25
CA ALA A 455 16.48 -51.89 -30.58
C ALA A 455 16.13 -51.93 -32.08
N GLU A 456 15.82 -50.78 -32.69
CA GLU A 456 15.61 -50.65 -34.13
C GLU A 456 16.89 -50.99 -34.91
N VAL A 457 18.05 -50.45 -34.50
CA VAL A 457 19.36 -50.78 -35.09
C VAL A 457 19.64 -52.27 -34.97
N ARG A 458 19.42 -52.89 -33.80
CA ARG A 458 19.56 -54.34 -33.64
C ARG A 458 18.58 -55.13 -34.51
N SER A 459 17.35 -54.67 -34.67
CA SER A 459 16.38 -55.31 -35.57
C SER A 459 16.79 -55.19 -37.04
N LEU A 460 17.38 -54.06 -37.44
CA LEU A 460 17.92 -53.83 -38.77
C LEU A 460 19.19 -54.66 -39.00
N GLU A 461 20.06 -54.81 -38.01
CA GLU A 461 21.22 -55.70 -38.07
C GLU A 461 20.80 -57.17 -38.23
N ILE A 462 19.77 -57.61 -37.49
CA ILE A 462 19.19 -58.95 -37.67
C ILE A 462 18.60 -59.12 -39.07
N ALA A 463 17.84 -58.13 -39.57
CA ALA A 463 17.28 -58.14 -40.91
C ALA A 463 18.36 -58.10 -42.00
N MET A 464 19.44 -57.34 -41.79
CA MET A 464 20.58 -57.25 -42.71
C MET A 464 21.37 -58.56 -42.72
N ASN A 465 21.59 -59.19 -41.55
CA ASN A 465 22.21 -60.51 -41.46
C ASN A 465 21.33 -61.63 -42.06
N GLN A 466 20.01 -61.50 -41.98
CA GLN A 466 19.06 -62.37 -42.70
C GLN A 466 19.07 -62.11 -44.22
N ALA A 467 19.25 -60.86 -44.66
CA ALA A 467 19.35 -60.50 -46.08
C ALA A 467 20.70 -60.93 -46.71
N VAL A 468 21.77 -61.02 -45.92
CA VAL A 468 23.10 -61.52 -46.36
C VAL A 468 23.10 -63.04 -46.56
N ALA A 469 22.08 -63.77 -46.04
CA ALA A 469 21.91 -65.21 -46.26
C ALA A 469 21.23 -65.58 -47.60
N TYR A 470 20.87 -64.60 -48.44
CA TYR A 470 20.41 -64.81 -49.81
C TYR A 470 21.49 -64.35 -50.81
N PRO A 471 21.77 -65.11 -51.90
CA PRO A 471 22.85 -64.77 -52.82
C PRO A 471 22.55 -63.45 -53.53
N MET A 472 23.47 -62.49 -53.33
CA MET A 472 23.64 -61.27 -54.10
C MET A 472 23.54 -61.53 -55.60
N ASN A 473 22.49 -61.03 -56.24
CA ASN A 473 22.42 -60.94 -57.69
C ASN A 473 21.48 -59.82 -58.15
N SER A 474 21.76 -58.56 -57.77
CA SER A 474 21.37 -57.40 -58.57
C SER A 474 22.10 -56.13 -58.10
N LEU A 475 23.40 -56.03 -58.42
CA LEU A 475 24.08 -54.73 -58.45
C LEU A 475 24.49 -54.42 -59.89
N VAL A 476 23.48 -54.34 -60.76
CA VAL A 476 23.63 -53.85 -62.13
C VAL A 476 23.06 -52.43 -62.17
N HIS A 477 23.97 -51.49 -62.44
CA HIS A 477 23.76 -50.17 -63.05
C HIS A 477 22.42 -49.43 -62.82
N ASN A 478 22.50 -48.33 -62.06
CA ASN A 478 21.64 -47.17 -62.29
C ASN A 478 22.50 -45.91 -62.40
N TYR A 479 23.07 -45.71 -63.59
CA TYR A 479 23.52 -44.41 -64.06
C TYR A 479 22.29 -43.53 -64.29
N VAL A 480 22.06 -42.55 -63.41
CA VAL A 480 21.08 -41.49 -63.66
C VAL A 480 21.64 -40.58 -64.77
N PRO A 481 20.90 -40.25 -65.84
CA PRO A 481 21.42 -39.43 -66.93
C PRO A 481 21.86 -38.05 -66.44
N GLN A 482 23.09 -37.64 -66.78
CA GLN A 482 23.69 -36.33 -66.45
C GLN A 482 22.79 -35.11 -66.75
N THR A 483 21.85 -35.24 -67.68
CA THR A 483 20.87 -34.21 -68.03
C THR A 483 19.83 -33.94 -66.94
N GLN A 484 19.44 -34.92 -66.13
CA GLN A 484 18.47 -34.72 -65.03
C GLN A 484 19.13 -34.08 -63.80
N GLN A 485 20.39 -34.43 -63.50
CA GLN A 485 21.15 -33.80 -62.42
C GLN A 485 21.43 -32.32 -62.72
N HIS A 486 21.74 -31.98 -63.99
CA HIS A 486 21.96 -30.59 -64.38
C HIS A 486 20.68 -29.75 -64.26
N LYS A 487 19.52 -30.30 -64.65
CA LYS A 487 18.23 -29.62 -64.50
C LYS A 487 17.85 -29.41 -63.03
N GLN A 488 18.03 -30.41 -62.18
CA GLN A 488 17.80 -30.27 -60.73
C GLN A 488 18.72 -29.22 -60.09
N MET A 489 20.00 -29.18 -60.50
CA MET A 489 20.93 -28.15 -60.03
C MET A 489 20.55 -26.74 -60.48
N LEU A 490 20.03 -26.57 -61.70
CA LEU A 490 19.54 -25.27 -62.18
C LEU A 490 18.29 -24.84 -61.40
N ASP A 491 17.34 -25.74 -61.18
CA ASP A 491 16.13 -25.48 -60.39
C ASP A 491 16.47 -25.12 -58.92
N ASP A 492 17.45 -25.80 -58.32
CA ASP A 492 17.92 -25.52 -56.96
C ASP A 492 18.66 -24.18 -56.86
N ASN A 493 19.43 -23.82 -57.89
CA ASN A 493 20.08 -22.51 -57.98
C ASN A 493 19.05 -21.38 -58.14
N GLU A 494 18.03 -21.53 -58.97
CA GLU A 494 16.97 -20.52 -59.10
C GLU A 494 16.18 -20.33 -57.79
N ARG A 495 15.89 -21.44 -57.09
CA ARG A 495 15.26 -21.39 -55.76
C ARG A 495 16.16 -20.68 -54.75
N PHE A 496 17.46 -20.94 -54.79
CA PHE A 496 18.43 -20.27 -53.95
C PHE A 496 18.51 -18.77 -54.22
N GLU A 497 18.62 -18.34 -55.47
CA GLU A 497 18.69 -16.92 -55.84
C GLU A 497 17.43 -16.17 -55.39
N LYS A 498 16.24 -16.74 -55.61
CA LYS A 498 14.97 -16.16 -55.11
C LYS A 498 14.97 -15.99 -53.60
N PHE A 499 15.34 -17.04 -52.87
CA PHE A 499 15.42 -17.00 -51.41
C PHE A 499 16.46 -16.00 -50.91
N ALA A 500 17.64 -15.94 -51.56
CA ALA A 500 18.70 -15.01 -51.21
C ALA A 500 18.27 -13.55 -51.44
N HIS A 501 17.55 -13.27 -52.54
CA HIS A 501 16.98 -11.96 -52.82
C HIS A 501 15.91 -11.56 -51.81
N GLU A 502 14.96 -12.45 -51.50
CA GLU A 502 13.92 -12.21 -50.48
C GLU A 502 14.55 -11.91 -49.10
N ALA A 503 15.56 -12.69 -48.69
CA ALA A 503 16.28 -12.48 -47.44
C ALA A 503 17.03 -11.13 -47.42
N VAL A 504 17.60 -10.72 -48.55
CA VAL A 504 18.26 -9.41 -48.67
C VAL A 504 17.25 -8.27 -48.57
N GLU A 505 16.08 -8.39 -49.21
CA GLU A 505 15.02 -7.38 -49.09
C GLU A 505 14.49 -7.26 -47.67
N GLU A 506 14.29 -8.38 -46.97
CA GLU A 506 13.87 -8.39 -45.56
C GLU A 506 14.90 -7.68 -44.68
N PHE A 507 16.18 -7.96 -44.87
CA PHE A 507 17.26 -7.33 -44.10
C PHE A 507 17.42 -5.84 -44.42
N GLN A 508 17.20 -5.44 -45.68
CA GLN A 508 17.15 -4.02 -46.05
C GLN A 508 15.99 -3.29 -45.38
N LYS A 509 14.77 -3.87 -45.40
CA LYS A 509 13.59 -3.32 -44.72
C LYS A 509 13.80 -3.20 -43.22
N ALA A 510 14.54 -4.14 -42.61
CA ALA A 510 14.92 -4.11 -41.20
C ALA A 510 16.07 -3.13 -40.89
N GLY A 511 16.59 -2.38 -41.87
CA GLY A 511 17.69 -1.43 -41.68
C GLY A 511 19.06 -2.10 -41.42
N LYS A 512 19.19 -3.40 -41.69
CA LYS A 512 20.42 -4.16 -41.44
C LYS A 512 21.41 -4.01 -42.59
N ASN A 513 22.69 -4.14 -42.28
CA ASN A 513 23.75 -4.00 -43.28
C ASN A 513 23.83 -5.24 -44.19
N VAL A 514 23.31 -5.14 -45.41
CA VAL A 514 23.27 -6.25 -46.40
C VAL A 514 24.53 -6.39 -47.25
N LYS A 515 25.52 -5.50 -47.11
CA LYS A 515 26.77 -5.53 -47.90
C LYS A 515 27.52 -6.87 -47.83
N PRO A 516 27.60 -7.58 -46.69
CA PRO A 516 28.25 -8.88 -46.60
C PRO A 516 27.56 -9.95 -47.47
N ILE A 517 26.24 -9.88 -47.58
CA ILE A 517 25.41 -10.83 -48.35
C ILE A 517 25.56 -10.57 -49.84
N ILE A 518 25.44 -9.29 -50.26
CA ILE A 518 25.58 -8.88 -51.66
C ILE A 518 26.99 -9.20 -52.20
N ARG A 519 28.04 -8.98 -51.41
CA ARG A 519 29.42 -9.26 -51.84
C ARG A 519 29.78 -10.74 -51.85
N GLY A 520 29.24 -11.53 -50.92
CA GLY A 520 29.65 -12.92 -50.73
C GLY A 520 28.82 -13.94 -51.51
N VAL A 521 27.54 -13.64 -51.77
CA VAL A 521 26.57 -14.64 -52.28
C VAL A 521 26.02 -14.24 -53.65
N LEU A 522 25.55 -13.01 -53.81
CA LEU A 522 24.86 -12.57 -55.04
C LEU A 522 25.80 -12.09 -56.16
N ARG A 523 27.06 -11.75 -55.82
CA ARG A 523 28.09 -11.54 -56.84
C ARG A 523 28.84 -12.85 -57.04
N LYS A 524 28.62 -13.50 -58.20
CA LYS A 524 29.58 -14.46 -58.74
C LYS A 524 30.93 -13.76 -58.71
N SER A 525 31.85 -14.21 -57.87
CA SER A 525 33.16 -13.59 -57.73
C SER A 525 33.76 -13.49 -59.12
N GLN A 526 33.82 -12.28 -59.68
CA GLN A 526 34.75 -11.99 -60.76
C GLN A 526 36.10 -12.43 -60.20
N PRO A 527 36.83 -13.35 -60.86
CA PRO A 527 38.17 -13.70 -60.40
C PRO A 527 38.91 -12.39 -60.23
N PHE A 528 39.49 -12.18 -59.04
CA PHE A 528 40.29 -10.97 -58.80
C PHE A 528 41.25 -10.84 -59.99
N PRO A 529 41.32 -9.65 -60.64
CA PRO A 529 42.30 -9.46 -61.69
C PRO A 529 43.65 -9.86 -61.11
N ILE A 530 44.35 -10.78 -61.77
CA ILE A 530 45.68 -11.23 -61.35
C ILE A 530 46.49 -9.95 -61.18
N SER A 531 46.79 -9.62 -59.91
CA SER A 531 47.54 -8.42 -59.59
C SER A 531 48.86 -8.47 -60.37
N PRO A 532 49.22 -7.45 -61.14
CA PRO A 532 50.44 -7.46 -61.94
C PRO A 532 51.72 -7.51 -61.06
N TYR A 533 51.59 -7.45 -59.74
CA TYR A 533 52.69 -7.49 -58.78
C TYR A 533 53.10 -8.90 -58.30
N HIS A 534 52.61 -9.97 -58.91
CA HIS A 534 53.00 -11.35 -58.56
C HIS A 534 54.11 -11.98 -59.42
N GLN A 535 54.75 -11.19 -60.29
CA GLN A 535 55.99 -11.60 -60.92
C GLN A 535 57.18 -10.92 -60.23
N GLY A 536 57.84 -11.64 -59.31
CA GLY A 536 59.27 -11.45 -59.07
C GLY A 536 59.74 -10.71 -57.81
N LEU A 537 58.89 -10.32 -56.86
CA LEU A 537 59.36 -9.73 -55.59
C LEU A 537 59.03 -10.64 -54.41
N ASN A 538 60.08 -11.29 -53.92
CA ASN A 538 60.10 -12.15 -52.74
C ASN A 538 59.93 -11.26 -51.49
N VAL A 539 58.70 -10.78 -51.25
CA VAL A 539 58.40 -9.95 -50.07
C VAL A 539 58.33 -10.87 -48.86
N LYS A 540 59.40 -10.87 -48.06
CA LYS A 540 59.47 -11.51 -46.74
C LYS A 540 58.49 -10.84 -45.78
N THR A 541 57.24 -11.28 -45.79
CA THR A 541 56.16 -10.79 -44.93
C THR A 541 56.39 -11.05 -43.43
N TYR A 542 57.20 -12.06 -43.09
CA TYR A 542 57.47 -12.43 -41.69
C TYR A 542 58.41 -11.46 -40.94
N GLU A 543 59.42 -10.89 -41.61
CA GLU A 543 60.33 -9.90 -40.99
C GLU A 543 59.63 -8.57 -40.70
N ARG A 544 58.64 -8.20 -41.51
CA ARG A 544 57.90 -6.92 -41.38
C ARG A 544 56.88 -6.89 -40.23
N LEU A 545 56.43 -8.06 -39.78
CA LEU A 545 55.49 -8.20 -38.67
C LEU A 545 56.19 -8.44 -37.32
N GLY A 546 57.53 -8.38 -37.26
CA GLY A 546 58.30 -8.48 -36.02
C GLY A 546 58.37 -9.89 -35.40
N PHE A 547 57.93 -10.92 -36.11
CA PHE A 547 58.05 -12.31 -35.65
C PHE A 547 59.47 -12.82 -35.88
N THR A 548 60.35 -12.61 -34.92
CA THR A 548 61.61 -13.37 -34.86
C THR A 548 61.28 -14.79 -34.40
N CYS A 549 61.29 -15.75 -35.33
CA CYS A 549 61.19 -17.17 -35.01
C CYS A 549 62.39 -17.59 -34.16
N ARG A 550 62.24 -17.61 -32.82
CA ARG A 550 63.09 -18.48 -31.99
C ARG A 550 62.61 -19.90 -32.18
N TYR A 551 63.40 -20.66 -32.93
CA TYR A 551 63.26 -22.10 -33.09
C TYR A 551 63.37 -22.77 -31.70
N ILE A 552 62.24 -23.24 -31.16
CA ILE A 552 62.23 -24.11 -29.99
C ILE A 552 62.21 -25.55 -30.54
N PRO A 553 63.23 -26.38 -30.29
CA PRO A 553 63.20 -27.77 -30.69
C PRO A 553 62.13 -28.49 -29.88
N THR A 554 61.12 -29.05 -30.56
CA THR A 554 60.14 -29.93 -29.94
C THR A 554 60.76 -31.30 -29.73
N GLN A 555 61.34 -31.52 -28.55
CA GLN A 555 61.48 -32.89 -28.03
C GLN A 555 60.10 -33.35 -27.56
N SER A 556 59.59 -34.40 -28.19
CA SER A 556 58.34 -35.08 -27.85
C SER A 556 58.49 -35.84 -26.54
N VAL A 557 58.18 -35.19 -25.42
CA VAL A 557 57.91 -35.90 -24.16
C VAL A 557 56.44 -36.31 -24.16
N LEU A 558 56.20 -37.61 -24.35
CA LEU A 558 54.93 -38.27 -24.06
C LEU A 558 54.59 -38.06 -22.57
N MET A 559 53.72 -37.09 -22.27
CA MET A 559 53.14 -36.95 -20.93
C MET A 559 51.84 -37.75 -20.83
N ASN A 560 51.82 -38.61 -19.82
CA ASN A 560 50.71 -39.48 -19.42
C ASN A 560 49.51 -38.63 -18.92
N PRO A 561 48.25 -38.94 -19.30
CA PRO A 561 47.09 -38.11 -18.98
C PRO A 561 46.59 -38.17 -17.52
N TRP A 562 47.31 -38.85 -16.62
CA TRP A 562 46.89 -39.06 -15.22
C TRP A 562 47.45 -38.05 -14.20
N ASP A 563 48.40 -37.17 -14.58
CA ASP A 563 49.03 -36.22 -13.63
C ASP A 563 48.30 -34.87 -13.47
N ARG A 564 47.12 -34.67 -14.07
CA ARG A 564 46.37 -33.41 -13.94
C ARG A 564 45.51 -33.28 -12.68
N ALA A 565 45.37 -34.33 -11.86
CA ALA A 565 44.40 -34.33 -10.76
C ALA A 565 44.91 -33.77 -9.42
N THR A 566 46.20 -33.49 -9.24
CA THR A 566 46.76 -33.14 -7.91
C THR A 566 47.17 -31.68 -7.71
N LYS A 567 47.01 -30.79 -8.70
CA LYS A 567 47.41 -29.38 -8.59
C LYS A 567 46.28 -28.36 -8.38
N ALA A 568 45.03 -28.79 -8.21
CA ALA A 568 43.90 -27.87 -8.01
C ALA A 568 43.66 -27.44 -6.54
N ASN A 569 44.33 -28.03 -5.56
CA ASN A 569 44.07 -27.78 -4.12
C ASN A 569 45.13 -26.90 -3.40
N ARG A 570 45.86 -26.02 -4.10
CA ARG A 570 46.93 -25.22 -3.47
C ARG A 570 46.95 -23.72 -3.82
N VAL A 571 45.79 -23.09 -4.02
CA VAL A 571 45.71 -21.65 -4.36
C VAL A 571 44.80 -20.83 -3.41
N VAL A 572 44.33 -21.39 -2.28
CA VAL A 572 43.44 -20.64 -1.37
C VAL A 572 44.16 -19.92 -0.21
N ASP A 573 45.44 -20.18 0.06
CA ASP A 573 46.05 -19.75 1.34
C ASP A 573 47.03 -18.56 1.30
N GLN A 574 46.97 -17.68 0.31
CA GLN A 574 47.81 -16.46 0.34
C GLN A 574 47.05 -15.21 -0.11
N ARG A 575 46.15 -14.73 0.76
CA ARG A 575 45.74 -13.31 0.83
C ARG A 575 45.38 -12.91 2.25
N GLN A 576 46.36 -12.89 3.15
CA GLN A 576 46.38 -12.00 4.31
C GLN A 576 47.84 -11.62 4.61
N HIS A 577 48.25 -10.47 4.09
CA HIS A 577 49.16 -9.51 4.71
C HIS A 577 48.99 -8.17 4.01
#